data_AF-A0A3E0NN80-F1
#
_entry.id   AF-A0A3E0NN80-F1
#
_cell.length_a   1.000
_cell.length_b   1.000
_cell.length_c   1.000
_cell.angle_alpha   90.00
_cell.angle_beta   90.00
_cell.angle_gamma   90.00
#
_symmetry.space_group_name_H-M   'P 1'
#
loop_
_entity.id
_entity.type
_entity.pdbx_description
1 polymer ?
#
loop_
_entity_poly.entity_id
_entity_poly.type
_entity_poly.pdbx_seq_one_letter_code
_entity_poly.pdbx_strand_id
1 'polypeptide(L)' 'MRIEPRAGLVAAVLAASLAATALPAASAEVAASATEIRPLLIGAQAPDVAVQALDGSEVELKDILAKQRSVLVFYRGGW' A
#
# COMPACT_ATOMS: atom_id res chain seq x y z
N MET A 1 -0.81 4.11 -54.57
CA MET A 1 -0.19 4.86 -53.45
C MET A 1 -1.12 4.74 -52.24
N ARG A 2 -0.86 3.78 -51.33
CA ARG A 2 -1.73 3.51 -50.16
C ARG A 2 -1.39 4.50 -49.04
N ILE A 3 -2.38 5.27 -48.60
CA ILE A 3 -2.30 6.07 -47.37
C ILE A 3 -3.24 5.36 -46.38
N GLU A 4 -2.68 4.69 -45.37
CA GLU A 4 -3.43 4.07 -44.27
C GLU A 4 -3.26 4.93 -43.00
N PRO A 5 -4.00 6.05 -42.83
CA PRO A 5 -3.82 6.94 -41.68
C PRO A 5 -4.43 6.37 -40.38
N ARG A 6 -5.18 5.26 -40.47
CA ARG A 6 -5.94 4.69 -39.35
C ARG A 6 -5.09 3.84 -38.40
N ALA A 7 -4.06 3.17 -38.91
CA ALA A 7 -3.19 2.32 -38.09
C ALA A 7 -2.35 3.13 -37.08
N GLY A 8 -1.87 4.31 -37.49
CA GLY A 8 -1.10 5.20 -36.61
C GLY A 8 -1.94 5.79 -35.47
N LEU A 9 -3.20 6.14 -35.74
CA LEU A 9 -4.13 6.66 -34.74
C LEU A 9 -4.50 5.59 -33.69
N VAL A 10 -4.78 4.35 -34.14
CA VAL A 10 -5.12 3.24 -33.24
C VAL A 10 -3.92 2.86 -32.36
N ALA A 11 -2.72 2.81 -32.92
CA ALA A 11 -1.50 2.56 -32.17
C ALA A 11 -1.21 3.66 -31.13
N ALA A 12 -1.43 4.94 -31.49
CA ALA A 12 -1.27 6.06 -30.57
C ALA A 12 -2.28 6.05 -29.42
N VAL A 13 -3.55 5.69 -29.69
CA VAL A 13 -4.59 5.56 -28.66
C VAL A 13 -4.28 4.40 -27.71
N LEU A 14 -3.81 3.25 -28.23
CA LEU A 14 -3.42 2.11 -27.41
C LEU A 14 -2.21 2.41 -26.50
N ALA A 15 -1.21 3.13 -27.02
CA ALA A 15 -0.06 3.57 -26.24
C ALA A 15 -0.46 4.58 -25.14
N ALA A 16 -1.38 5.50 -25.44
CA ALA A 16 -1.89 6.45 -24.46
C ALA A 16 -2.69 5.79 -23.32
N SER A 17 -3.43 4.70 -23.62
CA SER A 17 -4.18 3.96 -22.58
C SER A 17 -3.28 3.14 -21.64
N LEU A 18 -2.10 2.69 -22.09
CA LEU A 18 -1.18 1.91 -21.25
C LEU A 18 -0.38 2.77 -20.26
N ALA A 19 -0.25 4.07 -20.52
CA ALA A 19 0.43 5.00 -19.62
C ALA A 19 -0.43 5.48 -18.44
N ALA A 20 -1.75 5.22 -18.45
CA ALA A 20 -2.69 5.81 -17.51
C ALA A 20 -2.96 4.99 -16.23
N THR A 21 -2.35 3.82 -16.05
CA THR A 21 -2.71 2.88 -14.95
C THR A 21 -1.79 2.90 -13.73
N ALA A 22 -0.77 3.76 -13.68
CA ALA A 22 0.06 3.90 -12.48
C ALA A 22 -0.57 4.94 -11.53
N LEU A 23 -1.65 4.57 -10.83
CA LEU A 23 -2.03 5.35 -9.65
C LEU A 23 -0.91 5.16 -8.61
N PRO A 24 -0.26 6.23 -8.14
CA PRO A 24 0.69 6.10 -7.05
C PRO A 24 -0.04 5.49 -5.84
N ALA A 25 0.50 4.40 -5.30
CA ALA A 25 0.03 3.87 -4.03
C ALA A 25 0.16 5.00 -3.00
N ALA A 26 -0.93 5.33 -2.30
CA ALA A 26 -0.89 6.32 -1.23
C ALA A 26 -0.01 5.78 -0.09
N SER A 27 1.27 6.14 -0.12
CA SER A 27 2.20 5.87 0.98
C SER A 27 1.75 6.67 2.19
N ALA A 28 1.59 6.02 3.34
CA ALA A 28 1.35 6.71 4.60
C ALA A 28 2.45 7.76 4.81
N GLU A 29 2.04 9.01 5.05
CA GLU A 29 2.97 10.09 5.30
C GLU A 29 3.77 9.80 6.56
N VAL A 30 5.09 9.65 6.41
CA VAL A 30 5.99 9.50 7.55
C VAL A 30 6.19 10.88 8.16
N ALA A 31 5.85 11.02 9.44
CA ALA A 31 5.98 12.28 10.17
C ALA A 31 7.40 12.85 10.06
N ALA A 32 7.53 14.14 9.74
CA ALA A 32 8.83 14.79 9.54
C ALA A 32 9.58 15.04 10.85
N SER A 33 8.87 15.04 11.97
CA SER A 33 9.43 15.16 13.31
C SER A 33 8.70 14.26 14.32
N ALA A 34 9.36 14.00 15.46
CA ALA A 34 8.77 13.18 16.53
C ALA A 34 7.49 13.80 17.11
N THR A 35 7.31 15.12 17.01
CA THR A 35 6.13 15.83 17.54
C THR A 35 4.92 15.73 16.61
N GLU A 36 5.11 15.33 15.35
CA GLU A 36 4.05 15.24 14.34
C GLU A 36 3.36 13.86 14.31
N ILE A 37 3.82 12.91 15.12
CA ILE A 37 3.19 11.59 15.22
C ILE A 37 1.77 11.68 15.79
N ARG A 38 0.91 10.75 15.38
CA ARG A 38 -0.48 10.65 15.86
C ARG A 38 -0.74 9.24 16.43
N PRO A 39 -0.45 8.98 17.71
CA PRO A 39 -0.66 7.67 18.31
C PRO A 39 -2.13 7.27 18.34
N LEU A 40 -2.41 5.97 18.27
CA LEU A 40 -3.76 5.45 18.51
C LEU A 40 -4.17 5.67 19.97
N LEU A 41 -5.39 6.17 20.17
CA LEU A 41 -5.97 6.35 21.49
C LEU A 41 -6.52 5.04 22.04
N ILE A 42 -6.70 4.96 23.36
CA ILE A 42 -7.37 3.82 24.00
C ILE A 42 -8.80 3.70 23.45
N GLY A 43 -9.17 2.49 23.03
CA GLY A 43 -10.47 2.21 22.41
C GLY A 43 -10.53 2.49 20.91
N ALA A 44 -9.47 3.03 20.29
CA ALA A 44 -9.38 3.10 18.84
C ALA A 44 -9.31 1.69 18.24
N GLN A 45 -9.89 1.53 17.04
CA GLN A 45 -9.74 0.29 16.29
C GLN A 45 -8.32 0.17 15.75
N ALA A 46 -7.78 -1.06 15.76
CA ALA A 46 -6.55 -1.36 15.06
C ALA A 46 -6.74 -1.13 13.55
N PRO A 47 -5.72 -0.61 12.83
CA PRO A 47 -5.79 -0.41 11.39
C PRO A 47 -5.89 -1.77 10.67
N ASP A 48 -6.60 -1.77 9.54
CA ASP A 48 -6.61 -2.92 8.64
C ASP A 48 -5.36 -2.88 7.76
N VAL A 49 -4.41 -3.78 8.05
CA VAL A 49 -3.10 -3.80 7.40
C VAL A 49 -2.58 -5.22 7.30
N ALA A 50 -1.99 -5.52 6.15
CA ALA A 50 -1.20 -6.72 5.94
C ALA A 50 0.24 -6.51 6.42
N VAL A 51 0.77 -7.48 7.15
CA VAL A 51 2.16 -7.48 7.62
C VAL A 51 2.89 -8.72 7.12
N GLN A 52 4.21 -8.63 7.01
CA GLN A 52 5.03 -9.75 6.58
C GLN A 52 5.43 -10.60 7.80
N ALA A 53 5.21 -11.91 7.71
CA ALA A 53 5.69 -12.89 8.67
C ALA A 53 7.17 -13.23 8.42
N LEU A 54 7.81 -13.93 9.36
CA LEU A 54 9.25 -14.26 9.29
C LEU A 54 9.61 -15.16 8.09
N ASP A 55 8.67 -15.94 7.59
CA ASP A 55 8.83 -16.79 6.41
C ASP A 55 8.58 -16.04 5.09
N GLY A 56 8.33 -14.72 5.16
CA GLY A 56 8.03 -13.87 4.02
C GLY A 56 6.56 -13.90 3.57
N SER A 57 5.71 -14.74 4.18
CA SER A 57 4.28 -14.76 3.89
C SER A 57 3.59 -13.49 4.38
N GLU A 58 2.50 -13.12 3.70
CA GLU A 58 1.66 -12.01 4.10
C GLU A 58 0.57 -12.50 5.07
N VAL A 59 0.34 -11.74 6.14
CA VAL A 59 -0.70 -12.02 7.12
C VAL A 59 -1.48 -10.75 7.47
N GLU A 60 -2.80 -10.86 7.51
CA GLU A 60 -3.70 -9.79 7.90
C GLU A 60 -3.67 -9.59 9.42
N LEU A 61 -3.38 -8.36 9.88
CA LEU A 61 -3.34 -8.06 11.32
C LEU A 61 -4.70 -8.34 11.98
N LYS A 62 -5.81 -8.03 11.31
CA LYS A 62 -7.17 -8.28 11.82
C LYS A 62 -7.43 -9.76 12.11
N ASP A 63 -6.89 -10.67 11.30
CA ASP A 63 -7.10 -12.10 11.46
C ASP A 63 -6.34 -12.66 12.68
N ILE A 64 -5.21 -12.04 13.02
CA ILE A 64 -4.45 -12.36 14.24
C ILE A 64 -5.23 -11.85 15.46
N LEU A 65 -5.68 -10.60 15.44
CA LEU A 65 -6.38 -9.96 16.55
C LEU A 65 -7.75 -10.59 16.83
N ALA A 66 -8.43 -11.13 15.82
CA ALA A 66 -9.74 -11.79 15.97
C ALA A 66 -9.66 -13.14 16.73
N LYS A 67 -8.50 -13.81 16.72
CA LYS A 67 -8.34 -15.13 17.34
C LYS A 67 -8.30 -15.08 18.85
N GLN A 68 -7.65 -14.05 19.42
CA GLN A 68 -7.41 -13.95 20.86
C GLN A 68 -7.02 -12.54 21.29
N ARG A 69 -7.20 -12.26 22.60
CA ARG A 69 -6.63 -11.06 23.22
C ARG A 69 -5.12 -11.07 23.05
N SER A 70 -4.57 -9.99 22.51
CA SER A 70 -3.20 -9.93 22.03
C SER A 70 -2.45 -8.73 22.61
N VAL A 71 -1.16 -8.91 22.86
CA VAL A 71 -0.22 -7.81 23.15
C VAL A 71 0.63 -7.61 21.90
N LEU A 72 0.51 -6.43 21.26
CA LEU A 72 1.31 -6.07 20.09
C LEU A 72 2.51 -5.23 20.52
N VAL A 73 3.71 -5.71 20.23
CA VAL A 73 4.96 -5.03 20.57
C VAL A 73 5.57 -4.45 19.30
N PHE A 74 5.65 -3.12 19.20
CA PHE A 74 6.45 -2.46 18.18
C PHE A 74 7.91 -2.47 18.61
N TYR A 75 8.72 -3.31 17.98
CA TYR A 75 10.15 -3.40 18.23
C TYR A 75 10.93 -2.76 17.07
N ARG A 76 11.52 -1.59 17.32
CA ARG A 76 12.56 -1.04 16.43
C ARG A 76 13.87 -1.71 16.84
N GLY A 77 14.42 -2.55 15.99
CA GLY A 77 15.57 -3.40 16.33
C GLY A 77 16.77 -2.65 16.92
N GLY A 78 17.58 -3.38 17.68
CA GLY A 78 18.92 -2.95 18.10
C GLY A 78 19.65 -4.09 18.77
N TRP A 79 20.44 -4.84 17.98
CA TRP A 79 21.89 -5.12 18.13
C TRP A 79 22.42 -5.40 16.72
#